data_AF-A0A399FYA7-F1
#
_entry.id   AF-A0A399FYA7-F1
#
_cell.length_a   1.000
_cell.length_b   1.000
_cell.length_c   1.000
_cell.angle_alpha   90.00
_cell.angle_beta   90.00
_cell.angle_gamma   90.00
#
_symmetry.space_group_name_H-M   'P 1'
#
loop_
_entity.id
_entity.type
_entity.pdbx_description
1 polymer ?
#
loop_
_entity_poly.entity_id
_entity_poly.type
_entity_poly.pdbx_seq_one_letter_code
_entity_poly.pdbx_strand_id
1 'polypeptide(L)'
;MMALLRSRKIQVGLAIAGVLALLATMGVTLLYRPWASDSAVPPPPSAPSMEVLGAAPEGVAYTDLGEQCTQFECYRAVAITTDGLSAEEAIEAVYTHLLDQGWGRLLPEGETDPEEVPYAESALSDGSVMVQGSLEPYIEGTTAGLLLAYLVPPSSPTS
;
A
#
# COMPACT_ATOMS: atom_id res chain seq x y z
N MET A 1 76.64 34.42 2.18
CA MET A 1 76.10 33.56 3.25
C MET A 1 75.33 32.42 2.59
N MET A 2 75.72 31.19 2.93
CA MET A 2 75.24 29.95 2.31
C MET A 2 73.79 29.62 2.70
N ALA A 3 73.23 28.59 2.02
CA ALA A 3 72.08 27.76 2.39
C ALA A 3 70.71 28.35 1.95
N LEU A 4 69.85 27.72 1.16
CA LEU A 4 69.70 26.32 0.75
C LEU A 4 69.08 26.26 -0.66
N LEU A 5 69.81 25.67 -1.60
CA LEU A 5 69.21 24.93 -2.72
C LEU A 5 68.73 23.59 -2.16
N ARG A 6 67.48 23.48 -1.72
CA ARG A 6 66.88 22.16 -1.47
C ARG A 6 65.36 22.20 -1.53
N SER A 7 64.87 21.63 -2.63
CA SER A 7 63.76 20.68 -2.59
C SER A 7 62.32 21.21 -2.61
N ARG A 8 61.94 21.81 -3.74
CA ARG A 8 60.51 21.93 -4.12
C ARG A 8 59.86 20.61 -4.59
N LYS A 9 60.65 19.53 -4.79
CA LYS A 9 60.12 18.23 -5.26
C LYS A 9 59.73 17.27 -4.12
N ILE A 10 60.09 17.56 -2.87
CA ILE A 10 59.80 16.66 -1.73
C ILE A 10 58.43 16.94 -1.08
N GLN A 11 57.86 18.15 -1.23
CA GLN A 11 56.55 18.45 -0.63
C GLN A 11 55.35 17.83 -1.38
N VAL A 12 55.49 17.44 -2.64
CA VAL A 12 54.38 16.82 -3.40
C VAL A 12 54.29 15.30 -3.14
N GLY A 13 55.39 14.65 -2.77
CA GLY A 13 55.39 13.21 -2.47
C GLY A 13 54.71 12.84 -1.15
N LEU A 14 54.77 13.71 -0.13
CA LEU A 14 54.26 13.40 1.20
C LEU A 14 52.73 13.53 1.31
N ALA A 15 52.10 14.36 0.47
CA ALA A 15 50.65 14.53 0.44
C ALA A 15 49.93 13.32 -0.17
N ILE A 16 50.57 12.60 -1.10
CA ILE A 16 49.99 11.40 -1.73
C ILE A 16 50.11 10.18 -0.80
N ALA A 17 51.21 10.07 -0.05
CA ALA A 17 51.41 8.97 0.90
C ALA A 17 50.49 9.05 2.14
N GLY A 18 50.12 10.26 2.58
CA GLY A 18 49.20 10.44 3.71
C GLY A 18 47.75 10.03 3.40
N VAL A 19 47.30 10.19 2.16
CA VAL A 19 45.93 9.80 1.75
C VAL A 19 45.82 8.28 1.58
N LEU A 20 46.87 7.60 1.13
CA LEU A 20 46.86 6.13 0.99
C LEU A 20 46.98 5.38 2.32
N ALA A 21 47.60 5.96 3.35
CA ALA A 21 47.69 5.33 4.67
C ALA A 21 46.37 5.41 5.47
N LEU A 22 45.55 6.45 5.24
CA LEU A 22 44.22 6.57 5.86
C LEU A 22 43.14 5.74 5.16
N LEU A 23 43.41 5.25 3.93
CA LEU A 23 42.51 4.35 3.20
C LEU A 23 42.73 2.86 3.54
N ALA A 24 43.87 2.48 4.15
CA ALA A 24 44.17 1.09 4.46
C ALA A 24 43.57 0.60 5.80
N THR A 25 43.30 1.49 6.76
CA THR A 25 42.68 1.12 8.05
C THR A 25 41.16 1.14 8.03
N MET A 26 40.51 1.63 6.97
CA MET A 26 39.07 1.48 6.75
C MET A 26 38.69 0.24 5.93
N GLY A 27 39.65 -0.53 5.43
CA GLY A 27 39.37 -1.72 4.61
C GLY A 27 39.06 -3.00 5.38
N VAL A 28 39.47 -3.11 6.65
CA VAL A 28 39.42 -4.38 7.40
C VAL A 28 38.26 -4.44 8.42
N THR A 29 37.64 -3.31 8.76
CA THR A 29 36.47 -3.28 9.66
C THR A 29 35.14 -3.38 8.92
N LEU A 30 35.12 -3.27 7.58
CA LEU A 30 33.89 -3.39 6.77
C LEU A 30 33.57 -4.81 6.32
N LEU A 31 34.53 -5.75 6.39
CA LEU A 31 34.31 -7.16 6.05
C LEU A 31 33.88 -8.02 7.26
N TYR A 32 33.75 -7.41 8.45
CA TYR A 32 33.40 -8.11 9.69
C TYR A 32 32.25 -7.40 10.42
N ARG A 33 31.15 -7.11 9.71
CA ARG A 33 29.83 -6.98 10.32
C ARG A 33 28.97 -8.17 9.88
N PRO A 34 29.02 -9.31 10.62
CA PRO A 34 28.15 -10.46 10.36
C PRO A 34 26.74 -10.20 10.89
N TRP A 35 26.06 -9.18 10.34
CA TRP A 35 24.72 -8.70 10.72
C TRP A 35 24.56 -7.24 10.28
N ALA A 36 24.35 -7.01 8.99
CA ALA A 36 23.25 -6.11 8.68
C ALA A 36 22.01 -6.89 9.10
N SER A 37 21.45 -6.59 10.26
CA SER A 37 20.03 -6.83 10.44
C SER A 37 19.39 -5.93 9.40
N ASP A 38 19.11 -6.49 8.23
CA ASP A 38 17.95 -6.07 7.45
C ASP A 38 16.80 -6.17 8.44
N SER A 39 16.50 -5.06 9.11
CA SER A 39 15.16 -4.85 9.62
C SER A 39 14.30 -4.64 8.38
N ALA A 40 14.11 -5.73 7.62
CA ALA A 40 13.14 -5.80 6.56
C ALA A 40 11.81 -5.48 7.25
N VAL A 41 11.18 -4.38 6.82
CA VAL A 41 9.83 -4.06 7.27
C VAL A 41 8.99 -5.32 7.01
N PRO A 42 8.33 -5.87 8.04
CA PRO A 42 7.53 -7.07 7.85
C PRO A 42 6.51 -6.80 6.74
N PRO A 43 6.25 -7.78 5.86
CA PRO A 43 5.28 -7.59 4.78
C PRO A 43 3.92 -7.22 5.37
N PRO A 44 3.15 -6.35 4.70
CA PRO A 44 1.80 -6.04 5.15
C PRO A 44 0.96 -7.32 5.21
N PRO A 45 -0.05 -7.37 6.11
CA PRO A 45 -0.99 -8.48 6.09
C PRO A 45 -1.74 -8.52 4.75
N SER A 46 -2.10 -9.72 4.31
CA SER A 46 -2.91 -9.94 3.11
C SER A 46 -4.22 -9.17 3.16
N ALA A 47 -4.78 -8.85 1.99
CA ALA A 47 -6.06 -8.16 1.90
C ALA A 47 -7.23 -9.03 2.41
N PRO A 48 -8.35 -8.43 2.86
CA PRO A 48 -9.57 -9.16 3.17
C PRO A 48 -10.02 -10.05 2.01
N SER A 49 -10.59 -11.22 2.32
CA SER A 49 -11.21 -12.10 1.32
C SER A 49 -12.47 -11.45 0.74
N MET A 50 -12.81 -11.71 -0.52
CA MET A 50 -14.09 -11.28 -1.12
C MET A 50 -15.29 -11.87 -0.37
N GLU A 51 -15.14 -13.04 0.27
CA GLU A 51 -16.21 -13.72 1.01
C GLU A 51 -16.81 -12.88 2.14
N VAL A 52 -16.11 -11.86 2.64
CA VAL A 52 -16.62 -10.94 3.66
C VAL A 52 -17.81 -10.11 3.17
N LEU A 53 -17.96 -9.94 1.85
CA LEU A 53 -19.12 -9.27 1.24
C LEU A 53 -20.39 -10.12 1.30
N GLY A 54 -20.27 -11.41 1.64
CA GLY A 54 -21.37 -12.35 1.58
C GLY A 54 -21.84 -12.64 0.16
N ALA A 55 -23.12 -12.99 0.03
CA ALA A 55 -23.74 -13.17 -1.28
C ALA A 55 -23.94 -11.83 -1.98
N ALA A 56 -23.77 -11.80 -3.29
CA ALA A 56 -24.13 -10.63 -4.08
C ALA A 56 -25.65 -10.41 -4.07
N PRO A 57 -26.13 -9.16 -4.13
CA PRO A 57 -27.56 -8.87 -4.29
C PRO A 57 -28.08 -9.40 -5.63
N GLU A 58 -29.41 -9.51 -5.76
CA GLU A 58 -30.04 -10.01 -6.98
C GLU A 58 -29.65 -9.16 -8.21
N GLY A 59 -29.35 -9.84 -9.33
CA GLY A 59 -28.93 -9.17 -10.57
C GLY A 59 -27.50 -8.65 -10.57
N VAL A 60 -26.73 -8.87 -9.50
CA VAL A 60 -25.34 -8.47 -9.36
C VAL A 60 -24.44 -9.70 -9.20
N ALA A 61 -23.28 -9.68 -9.86
CA ALA A 61 -22.24 -10.69 -9.69
C ALA A 61 -20.93 -10.05 -9.25
N TYR A 62 -20.27 -10.67 -8.26
CA TYR A 62 -18.91 -10.31 -7.84
C TYR A 62 -17.88 -11.21 -8.53
N THR A 63 -16.81 -10.60 -9.02
CA THR A 63 -15.63 -11.31 -9.54
C THR A 63 -14.40 -10.83 -8.79
N ASP A 64 -13.74 -11.74 -8.09
CA ASP A 64 -12.48 -11.46 -7.40
C ASP A 64 -11.35 -11.28 -8.42
N LEU A 65 -10.71 -10.10 -8.43
CA LEU A 65 -9.58 -9.79 -9.30
C LEU A 65 -8.22 -10.03 -8.62
N GLY A 66 -8.24 -10.51 -7.37
CA GLY A 66 -7.06 -10.78 -6.58
C GLY A 66 -6.63 -9.63 -5.68
N GLU A 67 -5.63 -9.92 -4.85
CA GLU A 67 -5.01 -8.93 -3.98
C GLU A 67 -3.94 -8.12 -4.71
N GLN A 68 -3.81 -6.86 -4.32
CA GLN A 68 -2.78 -5.93 -4.77
C GLN A 68 -2.10 -5.37 -3.52
N CYS A 69 -0.77 -5.54 -3.45
CA CYS A 69 0.01 -5.15 -2.29
C CYS A 69 0.99 -4.04 -2.64
N THR A 70 1.01 -3.01 -1.80
CA THR A 70 2.10 -2.05 -1.72
C THR A 70 3.08 -2.47 -0.61
N GLN A 71 4.11 -1.67 -0.36
CA GLN A 71 5.01 -1.89 0.78
C GLN A 71 4.32 -1.67 2.15
N PHE A 72 3.13 -1.07 2.18
CA PHE A 72 2.46 -0.66 3.43
C PHE A 72 1.12 -1.36 3.66
N GLU A 73 0.42 -1.76 2.60
CA GLU A 73 -0.92 -2.32 2.69
C GLU A 73 -1.22 -3.25 1.52
N CYS A 74 -2.13 -4.20 1.73
CA CYS A 74 -2.75 -4.98 0.67
C CYS A 74 -4.24 -4.67 0.62
N TYR A 75 -4.77 -4.49 -0.59
CA TYR A 75 -6.20 -4.34 -0.86
C TYR A 75 -6.64 -5.39 -1.89
N ARG A 76 -7.93 -5.72 -1.92
CA ARG A 76 -8.51 -6.66 -2.88
C ARG A 76 -9.44 -5.91 -3.82
N ALA A 77 -9.22 -6.08 -5.11
CA ALA A 77 -10.08 -5.52 -6.15
C ALA A 77 -11.15 -6.55 -6.52
N VAL A 78 -12.40 -6.11 -6.59
CA VAL A 78 -13.54 -6.93 -6.98
C VAL A 78 -14.28 -6.20 -8.09
N ALA A 79 -14.54 -6.88 -9.20
CA ALA A 79 -15.38 -6.35 -10.26
C ALA A 79 -16.85 -6.65 -9.97
N ILE A 80 -17.70 -5.66 -10.24
CA ILE A 80 -19.16 -5.80 -10.24
C ILE A 80 -19.63 -5.95 -11.68
N THR A 81 -20.41 -6.98 -11.95
CA THR A 81 -21.11 -7.17 -13.24
C THR A 81 -22.61 -7.21 -13.01
N THR A 82 -23.35 -6.48 -13.84
CA THR A 82 -24.82 -6.41 -13.79
C THR A 82 -25.40 -6.39 -15.20
N ASP A 83 -26.63 -6.87 -15.34
CA ASP A 83 -27.38 -6.77 -16.59
C ASP A 83 -28.33 -5.56 -16.55
N GLY A 84 -27.87 -4.42 -17.06
CA GLY A 84 -28.73 -3.26 -17.33
C GLY A 84 -28.78 -2.18 -16.26
N LEU A 85 -27.94 -2.26 -15.22
CA LEU A 85 -27.74 -1.16 -14.26
C LEU A 85 -26.54 -0.29 -14.67
N SER A 86 -26.60 1.00 -14.37
CA SER A 86 -25.43 1.88 -14.41
C SER A 86 -24.40 1.52 -13.33
N ALA A 87 -23.19 2.08 -13.41
CA ALA A 87 -22.18 1.88 -12.37
C ALA A 87 -22.66 2.42 -11.00
N GLU A 88 -23.32 3.57 -10.99
CA GLU A 88 -23.91 4.19 -9.81
C GLU A 88 -25.00 3.29 -9.21
N GLU A 89 -25.93 2.82 -10.03
CA GLU A 89 -27.03 1.94 -9.60
C GLU A 89 -26.50 0.59 -9.10
N ALA A 90 -25.46 0.05 -9.72
CA ALA A 90 -24.81 -1.18 -9.29
C ALA A 90 -24.14 -1.02 -7.93
N ILE A 91 -23.41 0.08 -7.70
CA ILE A 91 -22.80 0.38 -6.39
C ILE A 91 -23.89 0.61 -5.34
N GLU A 92 -24.96 1.34 -5.68
CA GLU A 92 -26.09 1.57 -4.79
C GLU A 92 -26.77 0.26 -4.35
N ALA A 93 -27.00 -0.66 -5.29
CA ALA A 93 -27.57 -1.97 -4.99
C ALA A 93 -26.68 -2.78 -4.02
N VAL A 94 -25.36 -2.79 -4.28
CA VAL A 94 -24.39 -3.44 -3.39
C VAL A 94 -24.35 -2.80 -2.01
N TYR A 95 -24.26 -1.47 -1.95
CA TYR A 95 -24.15 -0.75 -0.69
C TYR A 95 -25.41 -0.91 0.15
N THR A 96 -26.58 -0.78 -0.45
CA THR A 96 -27.87 -1.02 0.24
C THR A 96 -27.92 -2.44 0.81
N HIS A 97 -27.48 -3.43 0.04
CA HIS A 97 -27.43 -4.80 0.51
C HIS A 97 -26.47 -5.01 1.71
N LEU A 98 -25.29 -4.40 1.68
CA LEU A 98 -24.33 -4.48 2.78
C LEU A 98 -24.82 -3.73 4.03
N LEU A 99 -25.49 -2.58 3.85
CA LEU A 99 -26.12 -1.85 4.96
C LEU A 99 -27.20 -2.72 5.63
N ASP A 100 -28.02 -3.43 4.86
CA ASP A 100 -29.01 -4.38 5.41
C ASP A 100 -28.35 -5.54 6.19
N GLN A 101 -27.10 -5.89 5.85
CA GLN A 101 -26.29 -6.87 6.58
C GLN A 101 -25.57 -6.28 7.82
N GLY A 102 -25.77 -4.98 8.11
CA GLY A 102 -25.23 -4.32 9.28
C GLY A 102 -23.90 -3.60 9.07
N TRP A 103 -23.48 -3.39 7.81
CA TRP A 103 -22.36 -2.50 7.52
C TRP A 103 -22.76 -1.06 7.88
N GLY A 104 -21.81 -0.28 8.38
CA GLY A 104 -21.94 1.14 8.66
C GLY A 104 -21.38 1.98 7.52
N ARG A 105 -21.91 3.20 7.36
CA ARG A 105 -21.43 4.15 6.36
C ARG A 105 -20.31 5.02 6.92
N LEU A 106 -19.23 5.16 6.15
CA LEU A 106 -18.13 6.07 6.39
C LEU A 106 -18.26 7.24 5.42
N LEU A 107 -18.41 8.45 5.96
CA LEU A 107 -18.58 9.68 5.18
C LEU A 107 -17.23 10.36 4.94
N PRO A 108 -17.10 11.13 3.84
CA PRO A 108 -15.98 12.03 3.62
C PRO A 108 -15.77 13.02 4.76
N GLU A 109 -14.56 13.54 4.88
CA GLU A 109 -14.24 14.56 5.88
C GLU A 109 -15.10 15.82 5.67
N GLY A 110 -15.71 16.31 6.76
CA GLY A 110 -16.57 17.50 6.73
C GLY A 110 -18.04 17.19 6.47
N GLU A 111 -18.37 15.99 5.99
CA GLU A 111 -19.74 15.55 5.80
C GLU A 111 -20.31 14.90 7.07
N THR A 112 -21.58 15.22 7.35
CA THR A 112 -22.29 14.70 8.54
C THR A 112 -23.63 14.09 8.23
N ASP A 113 -24.22 14.43 7.08
CA ASP A 113 -25.48 13.86 6.63
C ASP A 113 -25.19 12.77 5.58
N PRO A 114 -25.48 11.50 5.89
CA PRO A 114 -25.30 10.43 4.92
C PRO A 114 -26.24 10.59 3.70
N GLU A 115 -27.43 11.17 3.84
CA GLU A 115 -28.38 11.27 2.72
C GLU A 115 -27.92 12.26 1.64
N GLU A 116 -27.04 13.19 1.98
CA GLU A 116 -26.49 14.19 1.05
C GLU A 116 -25.26 13.68 0.27
N VAL A 117 -24.64 12.58 0.71
CA VAL A 117 -23.47 12.01 0.07
C VAL A 117 -23.90 10.87 -0.87
N PRO A 118 -23.45 10.81 -2.13
CA PRO A 118 -23.66 9.63 -2.99
C PRO A 118 -22.89 8.40 -2.49
N TYR A 119 -23.39 7.19 -2.75
CA TYR A 119 -22.71 5.97 -2.28
C TYR A 119 -21.30 5.82 -2.85
N ALA A 120 -21.11 6.14 -4.13
CA ALA A 120 -19.81 6.09 -4.80
C ALA A 120 -18.76 7.07 -4.23
N GLU A 121 -19.20 8.09 -3.49
CA GLU A 121 -18.33 9.05 -2.81
C GLU A 121 -18.09 8.70 -1.34
N SER A 122 -18.66 7.60 -0.87
CA SER A 122 -18.54 7.10 0.50
C SER A 122 -17.95 5.69 0.55
N ALA A 123 -17.57 5.25 1.74
CA ALA A 123 -17.17 3.87 1.98
C ALA A 123 -18.15 3.21 2.96
N LEU A 124 -18.20 1.87 2.96
CA LEU A 124 -18.88 1.09 4.00
C LEU A 124 -17.85 0.38 4.86
N SER A 125 -18.22 0.06 6.10
CA SER A 125 -17.42 -0.78 6.99
C SER A 125 -18.24 -1.65 7.92
N ASP A 126 -17.79 -2.87 8.17
CA ASP A 126 -18.28 -3.76 9.22
C ASP A 126 -17.55 -3.57 10.57
N GLY A 127 -16.71 -2.54 10.69
CA GLY A 127 -15.85 -2.26 11.83
C GLY A 127 -14.43 -2.83 11.73
N SER A 128 -14.17 -3.77 10.81
CA SER A 128 -12.82 -4.34 10.57
C SER A 128 -12.36 -4.14 9.13
N VAL A 129 -13.26 -4.37 8.18
CA VAL A 129 -13.07 -4.21 6.75
C VAL A 129 -13.76 -2.94 6.29
N MET A 130 -13.17 -2.30 5.29
CA MET A 130 -13.74 -1.18 4.54
C MET A 130 -13.96 -1.62 3.10
N VAL A 131 -15.08 -1.19 2.52
CA VAL A 131 -15.41 -1.33 1.11
C VAL A 131 -15.59 0.05 0.51
N GLN A 132 -14.94 0.31 -0.62
CA GLN A 132 -15.12 1.52 -1.41
C GLN A 132 -15.48 1.18 -2.85
N GLY A 133 -16.58 1.74 -3.35
CA GLY A 133 -17.01 1.60 -4.73
C GLY A 133 -16.20 2.48 -5.68
N SER A 134 -16.10 2.03 -6.93
CA SER A 134 -15.52 2.78 -8.04
C SER A 134 -16.47 2.71 -9.24
N LEU A 135 -16.84 3.89 -9.75
CA LEU A 135 -17.67 4.01 -10.95
C LEU A 135 -16.94 3.56 -12.22
N GLU A 136 -15.61 3.52 -12.18
CA GLU A 136 -14.81 3.01 -13.28
C GLU A 136 -14.59 1.50 -13.11
N PRO A 137 -14.97 0.67 -14.09
CA PRO A 137 -14.73 -0.77 -14.02
C PRO A 137 -13.23 -1.06 -14.08
N TYR A 138 -12.76 -2.00 -13.25
CA TYR A 138 -11.34 -2.37 -13.22
C TYR A 138 -10.91 -3.26 -14.39
N ILE A 139 -11.86 -3.94 -15.04
CA ILE A 139 -11.64 -4.78 -16.22
C ILE A 139 -12.73 -4.56 -17.26
N GLU A 140 -12.39 -4.73 -18.53
CA GLU A 140 -13.35 -4.62 -19.63
C GLU A 140 -14.49 -5.64 -19.48
N GLY A 141 -15.71 -5.23 -19.85
CA GLY A 141 -16.90 -6.08 -19.77
C GLY A 141 -17.55 -6.17 -18.39
N THR A 142 -17.12 -5.34 -17.44
CA THR A 142 -17.74 -5.21 -16.11
C THR A 142 -18.34 -3.82 -15.92
N THR A 143 -19.22 -3.66 -14.92
CA THR A 143 -20.03 -2.45 -14.72
C THR A 143 -19.36 -1.45 -13.78
N ALA A 144 -18.77 -1.92 -12.67
CA ALA A 144 -18.17 -1.10 -11.63
C ALA A 144 -17.08 -1.88 -10.86
N GLY A 145 -16.40 -1.22 -9.93
CA GLY A 145 -15.39 -1.83 -9.06
C GLY A 145 -15.72 -1.66 -7.57
N LEU A 146 -15.18 -2.56 -6.75
CA LEU A 146 -15.10 -2.44 -5.30
C LEU A 146 -13.65 -2.69 -4.85
N LEU A 147 -13.19 -1.88 -3.90
CA LEU A 147 -11.94 -2.09 -3.18
C LEU A 147 -12.24 -2.53 -1.75
N LEU A 148 -11.62 -3.62 -1.33
CA LEU A 148 -11.66 -4.12 0.05
C LEU A 148 -10.31 -3.92 0.71
N ALA A 149 -10.32 -3.31 1.88
CA ALA A 149 -9.12 -3.12 2.70
C ALA A 149 -9.46 -3.27 4.19
N TYR A 150 -8.47 -3.57 5.02
CA TYR A 150 -8.65 -3.51 6.48
C TYR A 150 -8.58 -2.05 6.95
N LEU A 151 -9.49 -1.63 7.82
CA LEU A 151 -9.40 -0.33 8.50
C LEU A 151 -8.20 -0.28 9.45
N VAL A 152 -7.97 -1.39 10.15
CA VAL A 152 -6.81 -1.62 11.01
C VAL A 152 -6.18 -2.93 10.59
N PRO A 153 -4.91 -2.94 10.15
CA PRO A 153 -4.24 -4.17 9.72
C PRO A 153 -4.32 -5.24 10.82
N PRO A 154 -4.72 -6.49 10.51
CA PRO A 154 -4.76 -7.55 11.52
C PRO A 154 -3.36 -7.81 12.05
N SER A 155 -3.27 -8.18 13.33
CA SER A 155 -2.01 -8.53 13.96
C SER A 155 -1.37 -9.68 13.18
N SER A 156 -0.15 -9.49 12.68
CA SER A 156 0.57 -10.54 11.96
C SER A 156 0.69 -11.78 12.86
N PRO A 157 0.31 -12.98 12.40
CA PRO A 157 0.53 -14.19 13.19
C PRO A 157 2.04 -14.33 13.42
N THR A 158 2.45 -14.33 14.68
CA THR A 158 3.84 -14.59 15.07
C THR A 158 4.12 -16.03 14.68
N SER A 159 4.89 -16.22 13.61
CA SER A 159 5.34 -17.55 13.17
C SER A 159 6.43 -18.09 14.08
#